data_AF-A0A5B7CBP9-F1
#
_entry.id   AF-A0A5B7CBP9-F1
#
_cell.length_a   1.000
_cell.length_b   1.000
_cell.length_c   1.000
_cell.angle_alpha   90.00
_cell.angle_beta   90.00
_cell.angle_gamma   90.00
#
_symmetry.space_group_name_H-M   'P 1'
#
loop_
_entity.id
_entity.type
_entity.pdbx_description
1 polymer ?
#
loop_
_entity_poly.entity_id
_entity_poly.type
_entity_poly.pdbx_seq_one_letter_code
_entity_poly.pdbx_strand_id
1 'polypeptide(L)'
;ISLSLFRHHLPLFPKISPHPVSFICKRKKAGETTPTFFTISMAQLCLLVSLLTLTIPHLFISGVVPSATFTIVNKCDHTVWPGILSNAGIAQLSTTGFPLQKGESKTITAPSSWGGRFWGRTLCSTQESTGKFTCVTGDCGSGKLGCAGVGAAPPATLAEFTLDGDSGLDFYDVSLVDGYNLPMLVVPQGGTGVNCTTTGCVVDLNGACPSELKVTSTDGERVACKSACEAFGQEQYCCKGAYNTAATCKPSSYSQLFKNACPRAYSYAYDDGTSIFTCASADYLITFCPPPSASHKSSSEQQNIAAGNSPLTNNTMVYEGAFDDESSGCDHIHMFPSHVIASAIAVVTATWRLCSMSDLLTLYDP
;
A
#
# COMPACT_ATOMS: atom_id res chain seq x y z
N ILE A 1 39.43 -30.77 34.13
CA ILE A 1 39.54 -30.00 35.40
C ILE A 1 38.36 -29.02 35.36
N SER A 2 37.18 -29.43 35.81
CA SER A 2 36.64 -29.27 37.18
C SER A 2 35.94 -27.92 37.43
N LEU A 3 34.62 -28.01 37.62
CA LEU A 3 33.68 -27.30 38.53
C LEU A 3 33.67 -25.76 38.64
N SER A 4 32.52 -25.10 38.35
CA SER A 4 31.43 -24.65 39.27
C SER A 4 31.63 -23.19 39.75
N LEU A 5 30.70 -22.28 40.04
CA LEU A 5 29.26 -22.16 40.38
C LEU A 5 28.83 -20.73 39.96
N PHE A 6 27.58 -20.40 39.61
CA PHE A 6 26.55 -19.94 40.56
C PHE A 6 25.15 -19.88 39.93
N ARG A 7 24.15 -19.90 40.80
CA ARG A 7 22.73 -20.27 40.64
C ARG A 7 21.81 -19.08 41.00
N HIS A 8 20.53 -19.18 40.63
CA HIS A 8 19.31 -18.44 41.05
C HIS A 8 18.69 -17.50 39.99
N HIS A 9 17.37 -17.36 39.76
CA HIS A 9 16.12 -17.77 40.45
C HIS A 9 14.95 -17.80 39.41
N LEU A 10 14.01 -18.75 39.52
CA LEU A 10 12.67 -18.70 38.90
C LEU A 10 11.59 -18.84 40.00
N PRO A 11 10.41 -18.17 39.90
CA PRO A 11 9.34 -18.28 40.89
C PRO A 11 8.39 -19.47 40.62
N LEU A 12 7.88 -20.02 41.72
CA LEU A 12 7.00 -21.18 41.84
C LEU A 12 5.52 -20.83 41.59
N PHE A 13 4.79 -21.69 40.87
CA PHE A 13 3.32 -21.74 40.85
C PHE A 13 2.79 -22.67 41.97
N PRO A 14 1.65 -22.35 42.61
CA PRO A 14 1.11 -23.14 43.72
C PRO A 14 0.35 -24.39 43.24
N LYS A 15 0.58 -25.51 43.93
CA LYS A 15 -0.22 -26.74 43.88
C LYS A 15 -1.56 -26.52 44.58
N ILE A 16 -2.67 -26.82 43.91
CA ILE A 16 -4.00 -26.92 44.54
C ILE A 16 -4.33 -28.41 44.74
N SER A 17 -4.64 -28.75 45.98
CA SER A 17 -5.02 -30.08 46.49
C SER A 17 -6.50 -30.40 46.17
N PRO A 18 -6.89 -31.67 45.98
CA PRO A 18 -8.29 -32.05 45.79
C PRO A 18 -9.04 -32.03 47.13
N HIS A 19 -10.13 -31.26 47.21
CA HIS A 19 -11.11 -31.37 48.29
C HIS A 19 -12.16 -32.44 47.94
N PRO A 20 -12.54 -33.34 48.86
CA PRO A 20 -13.68 -34.22 48.67
C PRO A 20 -14.98 -33.45 48.93
N VAL A 21 -15.86 -33.37 47.93
CA VAL A 21 -17.23 -32.88 48.12
C VAL A 21 -18.10 -34.05 48.58
N SER A 22 -18.53 -34.00 49.83
CA SER A 22 -19.46 -34.96 50.44
C SER A 22 -20.88 -34.73 49.91
N PHE A 23 -21.48 -35.74 49.28
CA PHE A 23 -22.91 -35.73 48.95
C PHE A 23 -23.72 -36.25 50.16
N ILE A 24 -24.47 -35.35 50.79
CA ILE A 24 -25.47 -35.66 51.82
C ILE A 24 -26.64 -36.38 51.15
N CYS A 25 -26.83 -37.66 51.45
CA CYS A 25 -28.01 -38.42 51.05
C CYS A 25 -29.20 -38.05 51.94
N LYS A 26 -30.05 -37.11 51.50
CA LYS A 26 -31.38 -36.90 52.09
C LYS A 26 -32.37 -37.90 51.48
N ARG A 27 -32.89 -38.82 52.30
CA ARG A 27 -34.06 -39.65 51.95
C ARG A 27 -35.24 -38.74 51.60
N LYS A 28 -35.73 -38.80 50.36
CA LYS A 28 -37.00 -38.20 49.95
C LYS A 28 -38.09 -39.28 49.93
N LYS A 29 -39.21 -38.99 50.59
CA LYS A 29 -40.41 -39.84 50.69
C LYS A 29 -41.03 -40.09 49.31
N ALA A 30 -41.69 -41.24 49.21
CA ALA A 30 -42.47 -41.68 48.06
C ALA A 30 -43.63 -40.72 47.73
N GLY A 31 -43.80 -40.45 46.43
CA GLY A 31 -45.00 -39.81 45.86
C GLY A 31 -44.82 -38.36 45.42
N GLU A 32 -44.15 -38.13 44.28
CA GLU A 32 -44.38 -36.92 43.46
C GLU A 32 -43.79 -37.11 42.06
N THR A 33 -44.57 -36.75 41.05
CA THR A 33 -44.27 -36.80 39.61
C THR A 33 -42.96 -36.11 39.26
N THR A 34 -42.02 -36.84 38.66
CA THR A 34 -40.75 -36.29 38.15
C THR A 34 -41.00 -35.39 36.93
N PRO A 35 -40.34 -34.21 36.84
CA PRO A 35 -40.36 -33.41 35.62
C PRO A 35 -39.61 -34.17 34.52
N THR A 36 -40.20 -34.24 33.32
CA THR A 36 -39.54 -34.73 32.11
C THR A 36 -38.38 -33.80 31.75
N PHE A 37 -37.19 -34.12 32.26
CA PHE A 37 -35.94 -33.58 31.71
C PHE A 37 -35.78 -34.18 30.31
N PHE A 38 -35.89 -33.35 29.27
CA PHE A 38 -35.46 -33.73 27.93
C PHE A 38 -33.96 -34.00 27.98
N THR A 39 -33.58 -35.27 28.10
CA THR A 39 -32.18 -35.71 28.01
C THR A 39 -31.77 -35.60 26.55
N ILE A 40 -31.04 -34.55 26.20
CA ILE A 40 -30.39 -34.46 24.89
C ILE A 40 -29.33 -35.57 24.86
N SER A 41 -29.47 -36.51 23.92
CA SER A 41 -28.49 -37.59 23.75
C SER A 41 -27.11 -37.00 23.44
N MET A 42 -26.04 -37.64 23.93
CA MET A 42 -24.65 -37.22 23.65
C MET A 42 -24.39 -37.07 22.14
N ALA A 43 -25.02 -37.92 21.31
CA ALA A 43 -24.96 -37.82 19.85
C ALA A 43 -25.54 -36.50 19.32
N GLN A 44 -26.62 -36.02 19.94
CA GLN A 44 -27.35 -34.82 19.55
C GLN A 44 -26.62 -33.54 20.02
N LEU A 45 -25.91 -33.62 21.15
CA LEU A 45 -24.96 -32.59 21.60
C LEU A 45 -23.72 -32.52 20.68
N CYS A 46 -23.14 -33.67 20.29
CA CYS A 46 -22.03 -33.74 19.34
C CYS A 46 -22.40 -33.17 17.95
N LEU A 47 -23.63 -33.44 17.47
CA LEU A 47 -24.14 -32.90 16.22
C LEU A 47 -24.30 -31.38 16.27
N LEU A 48 -24.86 -30.85 17.38
CA LEU A 48 -25.00 -29.41 17.60
C LEU A 48 -23.65 -28.71 17.68
N VAL A 49 -22.69 -29.27 18.43
CA VAL A 49 -21.32 -28.72 18.53
C VAL A 49 -20.62 -28.74 17.16
N SER A 50 -20.77 -29.81 16.39
CA SER A 50 -20.19 -29.89 15.03
C SER A 50 -20.84 -28.89 14.07
N LEU A 51 -22.14 -28.67 14.16
CA LEU A 51 -22.86 -27.70 13.33
C LEU A 51 -22.51 -26.26 13.72
N LEU A 52 -22.33 -25.98 15.01
CA LEU A 52 -21.82 -24.69 15.50
C LEU A 52 -20.37 -24.46 15.07
N THR A 53 -19.48 -25.43 15.17
CA THR A 53 -18.06 -25.27 14.73
C THR A 53 -17.91 -25.11 13.21
N LEU A 54 -18.86 -25.63 12.41
CA LEU A 54 -18.93 -25.40 10.96
C LEU A 54 -19.51 -24.03 10.58
N THR A 55 -20.35 -23.42 11.42
CA THR A 55 -21.01 -22.13 11.13
C THR A 55 -20.26 -20.92 11.71
N ILE A 56 -19.50 -21.11 12.80
CA ILE A 56 -18.66 -20.06 13.41
C ILE A 56 -17.61 -19.46 12.45
N PRO A 57 -16.92 -20.22 11.56
CA PRO A 57 -15.96 -19.64 10.62
C PRO A 57 -16.62 -18.69 9.61
N HIS A 58 -17.90 -18.90 9.28
CA HIS A 58 -18.64 -18.04 8.36
C HIS A 58 -19.11 -16.72 9.01
N LEU A 59 -19.23 -16.68 10.34
CA LEU A 59 -19.54 -15.47 11.10
C LEU A 59 -18.35 -14.52 11.25
N PHE A 60 -17.11 -14.98 10.99
CA PHE A 60 -15.89 -14.18 11.09
C PHE A 60 -15.36 -13.66 9.73
N ILE A 61 -16.08 -13.85 8.62
CA ILE A 61 -15.69 -13.33 7.28
C ILE A 61 -16.37 -11.98 6.95
N SER A 62 -16.65 -11.15 7.96
CA SER A 62 -16.96 -9.73 7.76
C SER A 62 -15.94 -8.84 8.45
N GLY A 63 -14.66 -9.22 8.34
CA GLY A 63 -13.59 -8.24 8.40
C GLY A 63 -13.46 -7.64 7.02
N VAL A 64 -13.87 -6.39 6.83
CA VAL A 64 -13.39 -5.59 5.70
C VAL A 64 -11.87 -5.61 5.81
N VAL A 65 -11.20 -6.36 4.93
CA VAL A 65 -9.74 -6.27 4.83
C VAL A 65 -9.47 -4.81 4.52
N PRO A 66 -8.70 -4.07 5.35
CA PRO A 66 -8.41 -2.67 5.04
C PRO A 66 -7.85 -2.61 3.62
N SER A 67 -8.44 -1.76 2.79
CA SER A 67 -8.11 -1.65 1.38
C SER A 67 -8.15 -0.18 1.02
N ALA A 68 -7.18 0.27 0.24
CA ALA A 68 -7.21 1.62 -0.31
C ALA A 68 -7.82 1.60 -1.69
N THR A 69 -8.62 2.62 -1.97
CA THR A 69 -9.24 2.85 -3.26
C THR A 69 -8.50 3.93 -4.01
N PHE A 70 -7.99 3.59 -5.19
CA PHE A 70 -7.38 4.51 -6.13
C PHE A 70 -8.40 4.91 -7.19
N THR A 71 -8.74 6.18 -7.26
CA THR A 71 -9.51 6.75 -8.37
C THR A 71 -8.53 7.43 -9.33
N ILE A 72 -8.43 6.89 -10.54
CA ILE A 72 -7.51 7.38 -11.57
C ILE A 72 -8.32 8.16 -12.59
N VAL A 73 -7.98 9.43 -12.83
CA VAL A 73 -8.73 10.36 -13.67
C VAL A 73 -7.84 10.91 -14.78
N ASN A 74 -8.33 10.90 -16.01
CA ASN A 74 -7.68 11.57 -17.13
C ASN A 74 -8.31 12.93 -17.38
N LYS A 75 -7.58 14.02 -17.10
CA LYS A 75 -7.97 15.39 -17.48
C LYS A 75 -7.18 15.93 -18.67
N CYS A 76 -6.32 15.11 -19.28
CA CYS A 76 -5.62 15.46 -20.50
C CYS A 76 -6.60 15.58 -21.68
N ASP A 77 -6.20 16.33 -22.72
CA ASP A 77 -6.98 16.48 -23.95
C ASP A 77 -6.88 15.27 -24.91
N HIS A 78 -6.20 14.22 -24.48
CA HIS A 78 -5.96 12.98 -25.24
C HIS A 78 -6.15 11.76 -24.34
N THR A 79 -6.28 10.58 -24.96
CA THR A 79 -6.31 9.31 -24.24
C THR A 79 -4.98 9.06 -23.53
N VAL A 80 -5.05 8.63 -22.26
CA VAL A 80 -3.90 8.11 -21.51
C VAL A 80 -4.14 6.62 -21.29
N TRP A 81 -3.08 5.82 -21.30
CA TRP A 81 -3.17 4.40 -20.97
C TRP A 81 -2.43 4.14 -19.67
N PRO A 82 -3.09 4.19 -18.50
CA PRO A 82 -2.41 3.93 -17.24
C PRO A 82 -1.73 2.56 -17.24
N GLY A 83 -0.55 2.49 -16.63
CA GLY A 83 0.17 1.26 -16.30
C GLY A 83 0.25 1.13 -14.79
N ILE A 84 0.26 -0.12 -14.31
CA ILE A 84 0.33 -0.44 -12.88
C ILE A 84 1.33 -1.56 -12.69
N LEU A 85 2.21 -1.36 -11.72
CA LEU A 85 3.18 -2.35 -11.28
C LEU A 85 3.10 -2.49 -9.77
N SER A 86 2.85 -3.70 -9.29
CA SER A 86 3.09 -4.04 -7.88
C SER A 86 4.56 -4.35 -7.65
N ASN A 87 5.08 -3.99 -6.47
CA ASN A 87 6.47 -4.20 -6.09
C ASN A 87 6.84 -5.69 -6.08
N ALA A 88 8.15 -5.98 -6.12
CA ALA A 88 8.64 -7.35 -6.09
C ALA A 88 8.10 -8.11 -4.87
N GLY A 89 7.60 -9.33 -5.09
CA GLY A 89 6.99 -10.14 -4.03
C GLY A 89 5.54 -9.79 -3.69
N ILE A 90 5.00 -8.67 -4.19
CA ILE A 90 3.60 -8.27 -4.01
C ILE A 90 2.76 -8.76 -5.20
N ALA A 91 1.60 -9.33 -4.91
CA ALA A 91 0.67 -9.80 -5.94
C ALA A 91 0.19 -8.61 -6.80
N GLN A 92 0.09 -8.84 -8.12
CA GLN A 92 -0.42 -7.83 -9.04
C GLN A 92 -1.90 -7.54 -8.77
N LEU A 93 -2.30 -6.28 -8.95
CA LEU A 93 -3.71 -5.89 -8.92
C LEU A 93 -4.50 -6.54 -10.07
N SER A 94 -5.83 -6.46 -9.99
CA SER A 94 -6.76 -7.06 -10.97
C SER A 94 -6.55 -6.58 -12.42
N THR A 95 -5.90 -5.43 -12.60
CA THR A 95 -5.48 -4.89 -13.89
C THR A 95 -4.08 -4.29 -13.78
N THR A 96 -3.28 -4.45 -14.83
CA THR A 96 -1.93 -3.86 -14.95
C THR A 96 -1.85 -2.81 -16.05
N GLY A 97 -2.97 -2.51 -16.71
CA GLY A 97 -3.07 -1.45 -17.71
C GLY A 97 -4.40 -1.43 -18.45
N PHE A 98 -4.86 -0.24 -18.82
CA PHE A 98 -6.15 0.01 -19.46
C PHE A 98 -6.14 1.35 -20.21
N PRO A 99 -7.04 1.59 -21.18
CA PRO A 99 -7.24 2.92 -21.76
C PRO A 99 -8.08 3.79 -20.82
N LEU A 100 -7.83 5.09 -20.83
CA LEU A 100 -8.62 6.09 -20.11
C LEU A 100 -8.79 7.32 -21.01
N GLN A 101 -9.99 7.52 -21.57
CA GLN A 101 -10.29 8.63 -22.47
C GLN A 101 -10.32 9.97 -21.71
N LYS A 102 -10.33 11.08 -22.46
CA LYS A 102 -10.48 12.42 -21.89
C LYS A 102 -11.72 12.49 -21.01
N GLY A 103 -11.51 12.90 -19.75
CA GLY A 103 -12.57 13.06 -18.76
C GLY A 103 -13.01 11.76 -18.06
N GLU A 104 -12.54 10.59 -18.51
CA GLU A 104 -12.86 9.32 -17.86
C GLU A 104 -12.12 9.13 -16.54
N SER A 105 -12.71 8.31 -15.69
CA SER A 105 -12.12 7.85 -14.44
C SER A 105 -12.27 6.34 -14.29
N LYS A 106 -11.30 5.70 -13.65
CA LYS A 106 -11.38 4.29 -13.26
C LYS A 106 -10.95 4.11 -11.82
N THR A 107 -11.72 3.32 -11.08
CA THR A 107 -11.43 2.97 -9.70
C THR A 107 -10.76 1.60 -9.61
N ILE A 108 -9.75 1.49 -8.74
CA ILE A 108 -9.01 0.27 -8.46
C ILE A 108 -8.84 0.14 -6.96
N THR A 109 -9.15 -1.03 -6.43
CA THR A 109 -8.93 -1.34 -5.01
C THR A 109 -7.65 -2.13 -4.86
N ALA A 110 -6.81 -1.74 -3.90
CA ALA A 110 -5.62 -2.49 -3.50
C ALA A 110 -5.78 -3.03 -2.08
N PRO A 111 -5.26 -4.23 -1.77
CA PRO A 111 -5.26 -4.73 -0.40
C PRO A 111 -4.36 -3.88 0.51
N SER A 112 -4.54 -4.00 1.83
CA SER A 112 -3.58 -3.48 2.81
C SER A 112 -2.17 -4.00 2.51
N SER A 113 -1.16 -3.22 2.89
CA SER A 113 0.25 -3.56 2.67
C SER A 113 0.66 -3.64 1.19
N TRP A 114 -0.20 -3.21 0.25
CA TRP A 114 0.18 -3.14 -1.16
C TRP A 114 1.21 -2.03 -1.38
N GLY A 115 2.33 -2.40 -2.00
CA GLY A 115 3.32 -1.46 -2.51
C GLY A 115 3.39 -1.55 -4.03
N GLY A 116 3.47 -0.41 -4.70
CA GLY A 116 3.54 -0.35 -6.15
C GLY A 116 3.50 1.07 -6.70
N ARG A 117 3.33 1.14 -8.01
CA ARG A 117 3.36 2.41 -8.74
C ARG A 117 2.39 2.45 -9.91
N PHE A 118 1.96 3.66 -10.21
CA PHE A 118 1.10 4.02 -11.34
C PHE A 118 1.83 5.01 -12.25
N TRP A 119 1.59 4.93 -13.56
CA TRP A 119 2.07 5.92 -14.53
C TRP A 119 1.11 6.05 -15.70
N GLY A 120 1.23 7.14 -16.45
CA GLY A 120 0.49 7.34 -17.70
C GLY A 120 1.35 6.99 -18.92
N ARG A 121 0.82 6.21 -19.85
CA ARG A 121 1.41 6.02 -21.19
C ARG A 121 0.71 6.92 -22.19
N THR A 122 1.47 7.50 -23.12
CA THR A 122 0.94 8.40 -24.16
C THR A 122 1.33 7.96 -25.56
N LEU A 123 0.56 8.42 -26.55
CA LEU A 123 0.77 8.15 -27.98
C LEU A 123 0.86 6.64 -28.27
N CYS A 124 -0.08 5.88 -27.70
CA CYS A 124 -0.12 4.44 -27.86
C CYS A 124 -0.89 4.04 -29.11
N SER A 125 -0.43 2.97 -29.76
CA SER A 125 -1.11 2.36 -30.91
C SER A 125 -0.92 0.85 -30.91
N THR A 126 -1.85 0.15 -31.58
CA THR A 126 -1.72 -1.28 -31.88
C THR A 126 -1.29 -1.42 -33.33
N GLN A 127 -0.15 -2.05 -33.57
CA GLN A 127 0.30 -2.35 -34.93
C GLN A 127 -0.64 -3.38 -35.57
N GLU A 128 -1.28 -3.02 -36.69
CA GLU A 128 -2.29 -3.87 -37.33
C GLU A 128 -1.75 -5.23 -37.77
N SER A 129 -0.50 -5.29 -38.25
CA SER A 129 0.11 -6.51 -38.77
C SER A 129 0.49 -7.53 -37.70
N THR A 130 0.81 -7.08 -36.49
CA THR A 130 1.32 -7.94 -35.40
C THR A 130 0.39 -8.00 -34.19
N GLY A 131 -0.59 -7.09 -34.10
CA GLY A 131 -1.41 -6.89 -32.89
C GLY A 131 -0.61 -6.33 -31.71
N LYS A 132 0.64 -5.90 -31.91
CA LYS A 132 1.52 -5.42 -30.84
C LYS A 132 1.10 -4.02 -30.40
N PHE A 133 0.78 -3.86 -29.12
CA PHE A 133 0.52 -2.57 -28.50
C PHE A 133 1.82 -1.91 -28.04
N THR A 134 2.06 -0.66 -28.45
CA THR A 134 3.26 0.11 -28.11
C THR A 134 2.92 1.58 -27.88
N CYS A 135 3.62 2.23 -26.95
CA CYS A 135 3.51 3.65 -26.64
C CYS A 135 4.83 4.39 -26.89
N VAL A 136 4.76 5.69 -27.18
CA VAL A 136 5.97 6.53 -27.33
C VAL A 136 6.58 6.85 -25.97
N THR A 137 5.75 7.10 -24.95
CA THR A 137 6.22 7.38 -23.59
C THR A 137 5.62 6.39 -22.58
N GLY A 138 6.41 6.03 -21.57
CA GLY A 138 6.02 5.13 -20.49
C GLY A 138 5.69 3.69 -20.91
N ASP A 139 6.02 3.29 -22.14
CA ASP A 139 5.74 1.94 -22.63
C ASP A 139 6.31 0.88 -21.70
N CYS A 140 5.56 -0.18 -21.42
CA CYS A 140 6.02 -1.24 -20.52
C CYS A 140 6.56 -2.47 -21.24
N GLY A 141 6.75 -2.42 -22.56
CA GLY A 141 7.41 -3.46 -23.33
C GLY A 141 6.66 -4.80 -23.43
N SER A 142 5.49 -4.94 -22.80
CA SER A 142 4.72 -6.19 -22.79
C SER A 142 4.13 -6.55 -24.16
N GLY A 143 4.08 -5.58 -25.09
CA GLY A 143 3.41 -5.69 -26.39
C GLY A 143 1.88 -5.77 -26.27
N LYS A 144 1.32 -5.55 -25.07
CA LYS A 144 -0.10 -5.66 -24.75
C LYS A 144 -0.56 -4.42 -23.97
N LEU A 145 -1.88 -4.26 -23.88
CA LEU A 145 -2.48 -3.20 -23.08
C LEU A 145 -2.12 -3.32 -21.59
N GLY A 146 -2.12 -4.52 -21.03
CA GLY A 146 -1.66 -4.78 -19.65
C GLY A 146 -0.14 -4.91 -19.57
N CYS A 147 0.46 -4.36 -18.51
CA CYS A 147 1.91 -4.37 -18.32
C CYS A 147 2.46 -5.64 -17.68
N ALA A 148 1.60 -6.49 -17.10
CA ALA A 148 1.94 -7.85 -16.70
C ALA A 148 3.23 -7.97 -15.84
N GLY A 149 3.42 -7.07 -14.88
CA GLY A 149 4.59 -7.08 -13.98
C GLY A 149 5.84 -6.39 -14.54
N VAL A 150 5.74 -5.73 -15.71
CA VAL A 150 6.82 -4.91 -16.26
C VAL A 150 6.56 -3.43 -15.96
N GLY A 151 7.60 -2.71 -15.54
CA GLY A 151 7.53 -1.27 -15.28
C GLY A 151 7.55 -0.43 -16.56
N ALA A 152 7.34 0.87 -16.39
CA ALA A 152 7.51 1.84 -17.47
C ALA A 152 8.95 1.88 -17.97
N ALA A 153 9.14 1.97 -19.28
CA ALA A 153 10.39 2.45 -19.86
C ALA A 153 10.48 3.97 -19.64
N PRO A 154 11.54 4.47 -18.96
CA PRO A 154 11.75 5.90 -18.79
C PRO A 154 11.90 6.64 -20.14
N PRO A 155 11.51 7.93 -20.22
CA PRO A 155 10.99 8.74 -19.13
C PRO A 155 9.51 8.52 -18.80
N ALA A 156 9.18 8.49 -17.51
CA ALA A 156 7.80 8.41 -17.02
C ALA A 156 7.65 9.07 -15.65
N THR A 157 6.62 9.92 -15.50
CA THR A 157 6.19 10.41 -14.19
C THR A 157 5.48 9.29 -13.44
N LEU A 158 5.90 9.03 -12.21
CA LEU A 158 5.38 7.93 -11.39
C LEU A 158 4.59 8.47 -10.21
N ALA A 159 3.51 7.79 -9.83
CA ALA A 159 2.93 7.88 -8.49
C ALA A 159 3.23 6.59 -7.75
N GLU A 160 3.92 6.68 -6.63
CA GLU A 160 4.46 5.54 -5.88
C GLU A 160 3.76 5.44 -4.53
N PHE A 161 3.52 4.21 -4.08
CA PHE A 161 2.77 3.93 -2.86
C PHE A 161 3.38 2.74 -2.12
N THR A 162 3.38 2.83 -0.79
CA THR A 162 3.51 1.71 0.15
C THR A 162 2.40 1.88 1.19
N LEU A 163 1.32 1.11 1.06
CA LEU A 163 0.20 1.17 1.98
C LEU A 163 0.52 0.42 3.27
N ASP A 164 -0.05 0.85 4.39
CA ASP A 164 0.10 0.17 5.70
C ASP A 164 1.57 -0.20 6.01
N GLY A 165 2.46 0.77 5.79
CA GLY A 165 3.90 0.66 5.98
C GLY A 165 4.29 0.88 7.44
N ASP A 166 5.40 1.60 7.66
CA ASP A 166 5.86 1.89 9.01
C ASP A 166 4.77 2.58 9.84
N SER A 167 4.61 2.10 11.08
CA SER A 167 3.61 2.60 12.03
C SER A 167 2.15 2.56 11.52
N GLY A 168 1.85 1.71 10.52
CA GLY A 168 0.51 1.61 9.90
C GLY A 168 0.15 2.81 9.02
N LEU A 169 1.16 3.58 8.58
CA LEU A 169 1.00 4.71 7.68
C LEU A 169 1.19 4.28 6.23
N ASP A 170 0.40 4.84 5.33
CA ASP A 170 0.69 4.82 3.92
C ASP A 170 1.80 5.84 3.62
N PHE A 171 2.74 5.45 2.77
CA PHE A 171 3.76 6.31 2.19
C PHE A 171 3.45 6.49 0.71
N TYR A 172 3.45 7.73 0.22
CA TYR A 172 3.16 8.01 -1.18
C TYR A 172 3.87 9.26 -1.67
N ASP A 173 4.08 9.30 -2.97
CA ASP A 173 4.75 10.41 -3.64
C ASP A 173 4.42 10.44 -5.13
N VAL A 174 4.78 11.56 -5.76
CA VAL A 174 4.99 11.62 -7.21
C VAL A 174 6.49 11.78 -7.46
N SER A 175 7.01 10.99 -8.39
CA SER A 175 8.44 10.86 -8.64
C SER A 175 8.80 11.15 -10.09
N LEU A 176 9.86 11.96 -10.24
CA LEU A 176 10.50 12.34 -11.50
C LEU A 176 11.92 11.76 -11.60
N VAL A 177 12.26 10.80 -10.73
CA VAL A 177 13.56 10.10 -10.74
C VAL A 177 13.76 9.39 -12.09
N ASP A 178 12.69 8.78 -12.60
CA ASP A 178 12.62 8.15 -13.92
C ASP A 178 12.22 9.16 -15.01
N GLY A 179 12.35 10.47 -14.77
CA GLY A 179 12.00 11.53 -15.71
C GLY A 179 10.52 11.93 -15.69
N TYR A 180 10.11 12.65 -16.72
CA TYR A 180 8.79 13.25 -16.84
C TYR A 180 8.21 12.99 -18.22
N ASN A 181 6.91 12.67 -18.30
CA ASN A 181 6.20 12.61 -19.59
C ASN A 181 4.85 13.35 -19.57
N LEU A 182 4.11 13.30 -18.46
CA LEU A 182 2.85 14.04 -18.30
C LEU A 182 2.67 14.58 -16.88
N PRO A 183 1.90 15.67 -16.69
CA PRO A 183 1.64 16.19 -15.37
C PRO A 183 0.76 15.22 -14.57
N MET A 184 1.05 15.09 -13.27
CA MET A 184 0.37 14.17 -12.37
C MET A 184 0.16 14.79 -11.00
N LEU A 185 -1.01 14.54 -10.41
CA LEU A 185 -1.36 14.93 -9.05
C LEU A 185 -1.93 13.74 -8.29
N VAL A 186 -1.48 13.55 -7.06
CA VAL A 186 -2.02 12.59 -6.10
C VAL A 186 -2.62 13.38 -4.94
N VAL A 187 -3.90 13.16 -4.67
CA VAL A 187 -4.62 13.80 -3.56
C VAL A 187 -5.22 12.72 -2.67
N PRO A 188 -4.79 12.59 -1.40
CA PRO A 188 -5.46 11.70 -0.46
C PRO A 188 -6.92 12.15 -0.26
N GLN A 189 -7.84 11.19 -0.22
CA GLN A 189 -9.26 11.38 0.00
C GLN A 189 -9.59 10.89 1.41
N GLY A 190 -9.87 11.84 2.30
CA GLY A 190 -9.95 11.54 3.73
C GLY A 190 -8.58 11.26 4.32
N GLY A 191 -8.53 10.33 5.27
CA GLY A 191 -7.33 10.00 6.03
C GLY A 191 -6.88 11.08 7.01
N THR A 192 -5.85 10.75 7.80
CA THR A 192 -5.27 11.66 8.79
C THR A 192 -3.76 11.55 8.82
N GLY A 193 -3.08 12.58 9.31
CA GLY A 193 -1.62 12.61 9.40
C GLY A 193 -1.09 14.01 9.16
N VAL A 194 0.09 14.30 9.72
CA VAL A 194 0.71 15.64 9.62
C VAL A 194 1.04 16.00 8.17
N ASN A 195 1.46 15.01 7.37
CA ASN A 195 1.81 15.20 5.96
C ASN A 195 0.81 14.51 5.01
N CYS A 196 -0.45 14.33 5.45
CA CYS A 196 -1.51 13.78 4.61
C CYS A 196 -2.05 14.87 3.68
N THR A 197 -1.32 15.15 2.61
CA THR A 197 -1.59 16.26 1.70
C THR A 197 -1.21 15.90 0.26
N THR A 198 -1.48 16.80 -0.67
CA THR A 198 -1.28 16.57 -2.10
C THR A 198 0.20 16.40 -2.48
N THR A 199 0.51 15.58 -3.46
CA THR A 199 1.85 15.51 -4.09
C THR A 199 1.69 15.49 -5.60
N GLY A 200 2.68 15.99 -6.34
CA GLY A 200 2.55 16.07 -7.78
C GLY A 200 3.48 17.04 -8.49
N CYS A 201 3.38 16.97 -9.81
CA CYS A 201 4.03 17.83 -10.76
C CYS A 201 2.98 18.28 -11.78
N VAL A 202 2.45 19.50 -11.61
CA VAL A 202 1.29 20.00 -12.37
C VAL A 202 1.67 20.92 -13.54
N VAL A 203 2.95 21.26 -13.64
CA VAL A 203 3.48 22.10 -14.72
C VAL A 203 3.89 21.23 -15.90
N ASP A 204 3.79 21.78 -17.12
CA ASP A 204 4.30 21.09 -18.30
C ASP A 204 5.82 21.27 -18.43
N LEU A 205 6.56 20.24 -18.02
CA LEU A 205 8.02 20.19 -18.12
C LEU A 205 8.53 19.89 -19.54
N ASN A 206 7.71 19.38 -20.45
CA ASN A 206 8.17 19.00 -21.79
C ASN A 206 8.63 20.23 -22.59
N GLY A 207 7.98 21.39 -22.39
CA GLY A 207 8.36 22.65 -23.01
C GLY A 207 9.66 23.25 -22.47
N ALA A 208 9.92 23.09 -21.17
CA ALA A 208 11.11 23.61 -20.49
C ALA A 208 12.28 22.61 -20.44
N CYS A 209 12.09 21.41 -20.97
CA CYS A 209 13.08 20.35 -20.93
C CYS A 209 14.37 20.72 -21.70
N PRO A 210 15.55 20.62 -21.09
CA PRO A 210 16.83 20.86 -21.75
C PRO A 210 17.02 19.97 -22.99
N SER A 211 17.80 20.47 -23.94
CA SER A 211 17.98 19.83 -25.25
C SER A 211 18.59 18.43 -25.20
N GLU A 212 19.39 18.18 -24.18
CA GLU A 212 20.11 16.94 -23.88
C GLU A 212 19.26 15.93 -23.10
N LEU A 213 18.12 16.36 -22.56
CA LEU A 213 17.16 15.52 -21.84
C LEU A 213 15.86 15.27 -22.61
N LYS A 214 15.57 16.07 -23.64
CA LYS A 214 14.30 16.00 -24.37
C LYS A 214 14.12 14.68 -25.13
N VAL A 215 12.89 14.19 -25.16
CA VAL A 215 12.42 13.13 -26.06
C VAL A 215 11.43 13.73 -27.05
N THR A 216 11.62 13.44 -28.35
CA THR A 216 10.77 13.94 -29.42
C THR A 216 9.98 12.81 -30.08
N SER A 217 8.71 13.07 -30.41
CA SER A 217 7.91 12.18 -31.26
C SER A 217 8.40 12.20 -32.71
N THR A 218 7.84 11.33 -33.54
CA THR A 218 8.05 11.32 -35.00
C THR A 218 7.67 12.64 -35.67
N ASP A 219 6.71 13.37 -35.09
CA ASP A 219 6.22 14.66 -35.59
C ASP A 219 7.06 15.84 -35.09
N GLY A 220 8.14 15.57 -34.33
CA GLY A 220 9.06 16.57 -33.79
C GLY A 220 8.57 17.26 -32.51
N GLU A 221 7.42 16.87 -31.98
CA GLU A 221 6.90 17.39 -30.70
C GLU A 221 7.72 16.88 -29.52
N ARG A 222 7.94 17.72 -28.52
CA ARG A 222 8.58 17.31 -27.26
C ARG A 222 7.54 16.58 -26.42
N VAL A 223 7.76 15.29 -26.18
CA VAL A 223 6.75 14.42 -25.55
C VAL A 223 7.14 13.94 -24.16
N ALA A 224 8.42 14.02 -23.82
CA ALA A 224 8.92 13.67 -22.49
C ALA A 224 10.29 14.32 -22.22
N CYS A 225 10.70 14.28 -20.95
CA CYS A 225 11.97 14.76 -20.45
C CYS A 225 12.66 13.69 -19.61
N LYS A 226 13.84 13.24 -20.05
CA LYS A 226 14.67 12.29 -19.30
C LYS A 226 15.18 12.91 -18.01
N SER A 227 15.32 12.10 -16.97
CA SER A 227 16.19 12.48 -15.84
C SER A 227 17.66 12.41 -16.27
N ALA A 228 18.55 13.00 -15.49
CA ALA A 228 19.99 12.92 -15.77
C ALA A 228 20.53 11.49 -15.67
N CYS A 229 19.96 10.65 -14.79
CA CYS A 229 20.34 9.24 -14.73
C CYS A 229 20.01 8.53 -16.04
N GLU A 230 18.80 8.71 -16.56
CA GLU A 230 18.36 8.10 -17.81
C GLU A 230 19.13 8.64 -19.03
N ALA A 231 19.49 9.92 -19.03
CA ALA A 231 20.20 10.53 -20.15
C ALA A 231 21.69 10.16 -20.19
N PHE A 232 22.35 10.07 -19.04
CA PHE A 232 23.81 9.98 -18.97
C PHE A 232 24.35 8.70 -18.32
N GLY A 233 23.55 7.98 -17.54
CA GLY A 233 23.95 6.74 -16.87
C GLY A 233 25.08 6.89 -15.84
N GLN A 234 25.45 8.11 -15.46
CA GLN A 234 26.56 8.36 -14.56
C GLN A 234 26.17 8.09 -13.10
N GLU A 235 27.10 7.53 -12.32
CA GLU A 235 26.84 7.09 -10.94
C GLU A 235 26.30 8.20 -10.04
N GLN A 236 26.79 9.43 -10.19
CA GLN A 236 26.33 10.57 -9.40
C GLN A 236 24.91 11.03 -9.73
N TYR A 237 24.39 10.73 -10.91
CA TYR A 237 23.00 11.03 -11.27
C TYR A 237 22.07 9.87 -10.92
N CYS A 238 22.58 8.63 -10.98
CA CYS A 238 21.82 7.43 -10.67
C CYS A 238 21.91 7.00 -9.21
N CYS A 239 22.70 7.72 -8.39
CA CYS A 239 22.99 7.37 -7.01
C CYS A 239 23.48 5.92 -6.82
N LYS A 240 24.50 5.54 -7.59
CA LYS A 240 25.12 4.21 -7.56
C LYS A 240 26.58 4.29 -7.15
N GLY A 241 27.20 3.14 -6.87
CA GLY A 241 28.64 3.06 -6.58
C GLY A 241 29.03 3.96 -5.39
N ALA A 242 29.95 4.90 -5.61
CA ALA A 242 30.38 5.85 -4.58
C ALA A 242 29.27 6.83 -4.12
N TYR A 243 28.19 6.93 -4.89
CA TYR A 243 27.05 7.84 -4.65
C TYR A 243 25.81 7.10 -4.14
N ASN A 244 25.95 5.91 -3.55
CA ASN A 244 24.83 5.07 -3.10
C ASN A 244 24.28 5.41 -1.71
N THR A 245 24.47 6.65 -1.23
CA THR A 245 23.93 7.12 0.05
C THR A 245 23.42 8.55 -0.09
N ALA A 246 22.49 8.98 0.76
CA ALA A 246 22.04 10.38 0.82
C ALA A 246 23.19 11.36 1.18
N ALA A 247 24.20 10.88 1.90
CA ALA A 247 25.39 11.66 2.23
C ALA A 247 26.26 11.92 0.99
N THR A 248 26.35 10.98 0.05
CA THR A 248 27.24 11.08 -1.11
C THR A 248 26.53 11.49 -2.41
N CYS A 249 25.26 11.12 -2.62
CA CYS A 249 24.47 11.58 -3.78
C CYS A 249 23.81 12.92 -3.49
N LYS A 250 24.34 14.00 -4.06
CA LYS A 250 23.81 15.35 -3.89
C LYS A 250 22.94 15.79 -5.07
N PRO A 251 21.99 16.73 -4.87
CA PRO A 251 21.22 17.29 -5.97
C PRO A 251 22.14 17.86 -7.06
N SER A 252 21.83 17.55 -8.32
CA SER A 252 22.53 18.10 -9.49
C SER A 252 21.76 19.30 -10.04
N SER A 253 22.36 20.05 -10.98
CA SER A 253 21.64 21.09 -11.73
C SER A 253 20.40 20.55 -12.45
N TYR A 254 20.45 19.30 -12.93
CA TYR A 254 19.33 18.64 -13.59
C TYR A 254 18.21 18.26 -12.60
N SER A 255 18.54 17.68 -11.44
CA SER A 255 17.49 17.38 -10.45
C SER A 255 16.88 18.65 -9.88
N GLN A 256 17.67 19.72 -9.69
CA GLN A 256 17.16 21.02 -9.29
C GLN A 256 16.20 21.63 -10.33
N LEU A 257 16.37 21.37 -11.63
CA LEU A 257 15.40 21.79 -12.65
C LEU A 257 14.03 21.16 -12.39
N PHE A 258 13.98 19.85 -12.17
CA PHE A 258 12.75 19.14 -11.82
C PHE A 258 12.17 19.65 -10.51
N LYS A 259 13.02 19.85 -9.50
CA LYS A 259 12.59 20.27 -8.16
C LYS A 259 12.00 21.68 -8.15
N ASN A 260 12.62 22.62 -8.86
CA ASN A 260 12.15 23.99 -8.94
C ASN A 260 10.79 24.09 -9.64
N ALA A 261 10.57 23.25 -10.66
CA ALA A 261 9.31 23.16 -11.37
C ALA A 261 8.23 22.45 -10.53
N CYS A 262 8.62 21.40 -9.80
CA CYS A 262 7.73 20.51 -9.05
C CYS A 262 8.24 20.28 -7.62
N PRO A 263 8.09 21.27 -6.72
CA PRO A 263 8.69 21.21 -5.37
C PRO A 263 8.18 20.08 -4.48
N ARG A 264 6.99 19.55 -4.78
CA ARG A 264 6.32 18.49 -4.03
C ARG A 264 6.51 17.10 -4.64
N ALA A 265 7.38 16.96 -5.65
CA ALA A 265 7.71 15.69 -6.27
C ALA A 265 9.18 15.33 -6.01
N TYR A 266 9.50 14.04 -6.02
CA TYR A 266 10.88 13.56 -6.01
C TYR A 266 11.58 13.99 -7.30
N SER A 267 12.74 14.62 -7.16
CA SER A 267 13.57 15.05 -8.29
C SER A 267 14.80 14.18 -8.54
N TYR A 268 15.21 13.39 -7.55
CA TYR A 268 16.27 12.39 -7.60
C TYR A 268 16.11 11.39 -6.44
N ALA A 269 16.92 10.33 -6.41
CA ALA A 269 16.68 9.16 -5.55
C ALA A 269 16.72 9.42 -4.03
N TYR A 270 17.35 10.49 -3.54
CA TYR A 270 17.43 10.81 -2.10
C TYR A 270 16.76 12.15 -1.76
N ASP A 271 15.73 12.55 -2.50
CA ASP A 271 14.97 13.78 -2.29
C ASP A 271 13.85 13.63 -1.21
N ASP A 272 14.12 12.94 -0.10
CA ASP A 272 13.07 12.54 0.85
C ASP A 272 12.45 13.74 1.58
N GLY A 273 13.28 14.73 1.96
CA GLY A 273 12.90 15.76 2.93
C GLY A 273 11.67 16.61 2.57
N THR A 274 11.29 16.66 1.29
CA THR A 274 10.10 17.42 0.82
C THR A 274 9.19 16.62 -0.11
N SER A 275 9.51 15.35 -0.36
CA SER A 275 8.88 14.58 -1.44
C SER A 275 8.16 13.33 -0.97
N ILE A 276 8.42 12.87 0.26
CA ILE A 276 7.67 11.76 0.87
C ILE A 276 6.48 12.28 1.66
N PHE A 277 5.31 11.71 1.38
CA PHE A 277 4.06 12.06 2.07
C PHE A 277 3.53 10.85 2.80
N THR A 278 2.88 11.09 3.94
CA THR A 278 2.34 10.02 4.77
C THR A 278 0.89 10.28 5.12
N CYS A 279 0.08 9.23 5.12
CA CYS A 279 -1.31 9.32 5.55
C CYS A 279 -1.79 8.01 6.19
N ALA A 280 -2.65 8.10 7.19
CA ALA A 280 -3.34 6.96 7.77
C ALA A 280 -4.75 6.84 7.20
N SER A 281 -5.13 5.64 6.74
CA SER A 281 -6.49 5.29 6.34
C SER A 281 -7.09 6.22 5.26
N ALA A 282 -6.36 6.42 4.16
CA ALA A 282 -6.81 7.23 3.04
C ALA A 282 -7.15 6.40 1.80
N ASP A 283 -8.08 6.92 1.01
CA ASP A 283 -8.18 6.61 -0.41
C ASP A 283 -7.35 7.64 -1.22
N TYR A 284 -7.14 7.41 -2.52
CA TYR A 284 -6.28 8.28 -3.32
C TYR A 284 -6.89 8.64 -4.67
N LEU A 285 -6.83 9.92 -5.01
CA LEU A 285 -7.19 10.43 -6.33
C LEU A 285 -5.90 10.72 -7.12
N ILE A 286 -5.66 9.96 -8.19
CA ILE A 286 -4.56 10.16 -9.13
C ILE A 286 -5.13 10.86 -10.37
N THR A 287 -4.67 12.07 -10.66
CA THR A 287 -5.13 12.86 -11.80
C THR A 287 -3.99 13.10 -12.78
N PHE A 288 -4.19 12.69 -14.04
CA PHE A 288 -3.32 13.07 -15.16
C PHE A 288 -3.77 14.39 -15.75
N CYS A 289 -2.81 15.26 -16.09
CA CYS A 289 -3.04 16.64 -16.53
C CYS A 289 -4.05 17.40 -15.66
N PRO A 290 -3.84 17.46 -14.33
CA PRO A 290 -4.70 18.25 -13.44
C PRO A 290 -4.86 19.68 -13.99
N PRO A 291 -6.04 20.29 -13.86
CA PRO A 291 -6.19 21.69 -14.23
C PRO A 291 -5.18 22.52 -13.42
N PRO A 292 -4.62 23.59 -14.00
CA PRO A 292 -3.80 24.52 -13.24
C PRO A 292 -4.63 24.94 -12.05
N SER A 293 -4.10 24.77 -10.83
CA SER A 293 -4.81 25.13 -9.62
C SER A 293 -5.30 26.57 -9.79
N ALA A 294 -6.61 26.76 -9.95
CA ALA A 294 -7.20 28.04 -9.64
C ALA A 294 -6.75 28.27 -8.20
N SER A 295 -5.86 29.24 -8.02
CA SER A 295 -5.35 29.66 -6.72
C SER A 295 -6.51 29.53 -5.74
N HIS A 296 -6.39 28.65 -4.74
CA HIS A 296 -7.36 28.55 -3.67
C HIS A 296 -7.33 29.91 -2.95
N LYS A 297 -8.00 30.91 -3.53
CA LYS A 297 -8.60 31.99 -2.79
C LYS A 297 -9.62 31.26 -1.93
N SER A 298 -9.24 31.02 -0.68
CA SER A 298 -10.21 30.85 0.37
C SER A 298 -11.25 31.94 0.17
N SER A 299 -12.50 31.51 -0.02
CA SER A 299 -13.67 32.39 0.04
C SER A 299 -13.74 32.95 1.46
N SER A 300 -12.94 33.97 1.72
CA SER A 300 -13.19 34.95 2.76
C SER A 300 -13.98 36.07 2.11
N GLU A 301 -15.04 36.44 2.81
CA GLU A 301 -16.10 37.32 2.36
C GLU A 301 -15.57 38.62 1.76
N GLN A 302 -16.30 39.04 0.74
CA GLN A 302 -16.14 40.29 0.04
C GLN A 302 -16.47 41.45 0.98
N GLN A 303 -15.45 42.06 1.59
CA GLN A 303 -15.52 43.44 2.08
C GLN A 303 -14.59 44.32 1.25
N ASN A 304 -15.22 45.22 0.49
CA ASN A 304 -14.60 46.32 -0.24
C ASN A 304 -13.72 47.17 0.68
N ILE A 305 -12.44 47.40 0.35
CA ILE A 305 -11.74 48.71 0.39
C ILE A 305 -10.60 48.72 -0.66
N ALA A 306 -10.36 49.89 -1.25
CA ALA A 306 -9.64 50.20 -2.48
C ALA A 306 -8.09 50.15 -2.46
N ALA A 307 -7.56 49.97 -3.69
CA ALA A 307 -6.34 50.50 -4.33
C ALA A 307 -5.03 50.72 -3.55
N GLY A 308 -3.94 50.10 -4.04
CA GLY A 308 -2.54 50.49 -3.78
C GLY A 308 -1.52 49.61 -4.50
N ASN A 309 -0.60 50.22 -5.26
CA ASN A 309 0.42 49.62 -6.12
C ASN A 309 1.54 48.81 -5.39
N SER A 310 2.05 47.77 -6.08
CA SER A 310 3.41 47.12 -6.15
C SER A 310 4.57 47.50 -5.19
N PRO A 311 5.70 46.73 -5.08
CA PRO A 311 6.06 45.45 -5.74
C PRO A 311 6.79 44.38 -4.86
N LEU A 312 6.96 43.18 -5.45
CA LEU A 312 8.06 42.19 -5.35
C LEU A 312 8.99 42.21 -4.11
N THR A 313 9.00 41.11 -3.35
CA THR A 313 10.18 40.67 -2.59
C THR A 313 10.42 39.17 -2.71
N ASN A 314 11.58 38.89 -3.29
CA ASN A 314 12.37 37.67 -3.33
C ASN A 314 12.67 37.14 -1.92
N ASN A 315 12.24 35.91 -1.58
CA ASN A 315 12.72 35.22 -0.38
C ASN A 315 13.30 33.85 -0.75
N THR A 316 14.61 33.88 -1.02
CA THR A 316 15.55 32.78 -0.79
C THR A 316 15.43 32.31 0.66
N MET A 317 15.20 31.02 0.90
CA MET A 317 15.35 30.42 2.22
C MET A 317 16.27 29.21 2.11
N VAL A 318 17.48 29.41 2.61
CA VAL A 318 18.47 28.38 2.97
C VAL A 318 17.97 27.71 4.24
N TYR A 319 17.98 26.37 4.29
CA TYR A 319 17.84 25.64 5.55
C TYR A 319 18.98 24.62 5.66
N GLU A 320 19.71 24.73 6.76
CA GLU A 320 20.89 23.97 7.15
C GLU A 320 20.57 23.26 8.48
N GLY A 321 20.98 21.99 8.60
CA GLY A 321 20.79 21.12 9.78
C GLY A 321 20.03 19.84 9.42
N ALA A 322 20.67 18.70 9.14
CA ALA A 322 21.52 17.84 9.99
C ALA A 322 20.75 17.21 11.17
N PHE A 323 20.37 15.93 11.00
CA PHE A 323 20.31 14.93 12.07
C PHE A 323 20.55 13.55 11.46
N ASP A 324 21.56 12.88 12.01
CA ASP A 324 21.90 11.47 11.83
C ASP A 324 20.92 10.60 12.62
N ASP A 325 20.47 9.46 12.07
CA ASP A 325 20.61 8.17 12.76
C ASP A 325 20.22 6.95 11.91
N GLU A 326 20.82 5.83 12.33
CA GLU A 326 21.09 4.56 11.66
C GLU A 326 19.89 3.78 11.10
N SER A 327 20.12 3.14 9.94
CA SER A 327 19.29 2.05 9.44
C SER A 327 19.61 0.75 10.19
N SER A 328 18.59 0.13 10.78
CA SER A 328 18.62 -1.29 11.14
C SER A 328 17.65 -2.07 10.26
N GLY A 329 18.19 -2.89 9.36
CA GLY A 329 17.41 -3.88 8.62
C GLY A 329 16.86 -4.95 9.56
N CYS A 330 15.60 -5.32 9.36
CA CYS A 330 15.03 -6.53 9.94
C CYS A 330 14.29 -7.31 8.86
N ASP A 331 14.87 -8.47 8.52
CA ASP A 331 14.17 -9.58 7.90
C ASP A 331 12.98 -9.96 8.77
N HIS A 332 11.75 -9.74 8.30
CA HIS A 332 10.56 -10.29 8.94
C HIS A 332 9.94 -11.38 8.07
N ILE A 333 10.07 -12.60 8.58
CA ILE A 333 9.41 -13.81 8.11
C ILE A 333 7.90 -13.58 8.10
N HIS A 334 7.29 -13.70 6.92
CA HIS A 334 5.84 -13.73 6.73
C HIS A 334 5.22 -14.89 7.52
N MET A 335 4.55 -14.58 8.63
CA MET A 335 3.71 -15.54 9.36
C MET A 335 2.30 -15.50 8.75
N PHE A 336 2.00 -16.53 7.96
CA PHE A 336 0.75 -16.69 7.19
C PHE A 336 -0.53 -16.73 8.06
N PRO A 337 -1.72 -16.59 7.42
CA PRO A 337 -3.04 -16.85 8.04
C PRO A 337 -3.28 -18.33 8.43
N SER A 338 -2.27 -19.19 8.30
CA SER A 338 -2.36 -20.66 8.44
C SER A 338 -2.71 -21.15 9.84
N HIS A 339 -2.53 -20.32 10.88
CA HIS A 339 -2.82 -20.73 12.26
C HIS A 339 -4.32 -20.88 12.54
N VAL A 340 -5.20 -20.12 11.85
CA VAL A 340 -6.65 -20.20 12.07
C VAL A 340 -7.24 -21.47 11.44
N ILE A 341 -6.74 -21.84 10.25
CA ILE A 341 -7.18 -23.07 9.56
C ILE A 341 -6.63 -24.31 10.28
N ALA A 342 -5.37 -24.29 10.71
CA ALA A 342 -4.77 -25.40 11.45
C ALA A 342 -5.43 -25.62 12.81
N SER A 343 -5.79 -24.54 13.52
CA SER A 343 -6.49 -24.66 14.81
C SER A 343 -7.94 -25.11 14.65
N ALA A 344 -8.65 -24.69 13.60
CA ALA A 344 -9.99 -25.21 13.29
C ALA A 344 -9.98 -26.71 12.99
N ILE A 345 -9.03 -27.20 12.18
CA ILE A 345 -8.88 -28.64 11.87
C ILE A 345 -8.50 -29.44 13.13
N ALA A 346 -7.62 -28.91 13.98
CA ALA A 346 -7.23 -29.55 15.23
C ALA A 346 -8.41 -29.67 16.22
N VAL A 347 -9.24 -28.63 16.32
CA VAL A 347 -10.44 -28.65 17.17
C VAL A 347 -11.46 -29.66 16.66
N VAL A 348 -11.75 -29.67 15.35
CA VAL A 348 -12.70 -30.61 14.73
C VAL A 348 -12.27 -32.06 14.94
N THR A 349 -10.98 -32.36 14.72
CA THR A 349 -10.43 -33.71 14.91
C THR A 349 -10.42 -34.14 16.37
N ALA A 350 -10.13 -33.23 17.31
CA ALA A 350 -10.21 -33.50 18.74
C ALA A 350 -11.65 -33.77 19.21
N THR A 351 -12.63 -32.97 18.75
CA THR A 351 -14.05 -33.20 19.07
C THR A 351 -14.58 -34.49 18.46
N TRP A 352 -14.17 -34.85 17.23
CA TRP A 352 -14.56 -36.11 16.61
C TRP A 352 -14.02 -37.32 17.38
N ARG A 353 -12.77 -37.27 17.86
CA ARG A 353 -12.19 -38.32 18.70
C ARG A 353 -12.88 -38.43 20.07
N LEU A 354 -13.24 -37.32 20.70
CA LEU A 354 -13.95 -37.32 21.99
C LEU A 354 -15.37 -37.91 21.87
N CYS A 355 -16.11 -37.58 20.80
CA CYS A 355 -17.42 -38.19 20.55
C CYS A 355 -17.29 -39.70 20.24
N SER A 356 -16.29 -40.12 19.45
CA SER A 356 -16.07 -41.54 19.15
C SER A 356 -15.65 -42.39 20.35
N MET A 357 -14.97 -41.82 21.35
CA MET A 357 -14.65 -42.54 22.60
C MET A 357 -15.86 -42.66 23.53
N SER A 358 -16.81 -41.74 23.44
CA SER A 358 -18.03 -41.75 24.26
C SER A 358 -18.97 -42.90 23.85
N ASP A 359 -19.05 -43.21 22.55
CA ASP A 359 -19.80 -44.36 22.03
C ASP A 359 -19.19 -45.71 22.44
N LEU A 360 -17.87 -45.74 22.70
CA LEU A 360 -17.16 -46.95 23.14
C LEU A 360 -17.39 -47.26 24.62
N LEU A 361 -17.61 -46.23 25.46
CA LEU A 361 -17.88 -46.38 26.89
C LEU A 361 -19.32 -46.82 27.19
N THR A 362 -20.27 -46.60 26.28
CA THR A 362 -21.64 -47.14 26.39
C THR A 362 -21.78 -48.62 26.05
N LEU A 363 -20.73 -49.26 25.54
CA LEU A 363 -20.69 -50.71 25.27
C LEU A 363 -20.03 -51.52 26.40
N TYR A 364 -19.60 -50.86 27.48
CA TYR A 364 -18.94 -51.49 28.60
C TYR A 364 -19.46 -50.94 29.94
N ASP A 365 -20.72 -51.22 30.23
CA ASP A 365 -21.22 -51.32 31.61
C ASP A 365 -22.06 -52.61 31.67
N PRO A 366 -21.85 -53.50 32.66
CA PRO A 366 -22.23 -54.92 32.59
C PRO A 366 -23.73 -55.23 32.70
#